data_AF-A0A2N9MDY5-F1
#
_entry.id   AF-A0A2N9MDY5-F1
#
_cell.length_a   1.000
_cell.length_b   1.000
_cell.length_c   1.000
_cell.angle_alpha   90.00
_cell.angle_beta   90.00
_cell.angle_gamma   90.00
#
_symmetry.space_group_name_H-M   'P 1'
#
loop_
_entity.id
_entity.type
_entity.pdbx_description
1 polymer ?
#
loop_
_entity_poly.entity_id
_entity_poly.type
_entity_poly.pdbx_seq_one_letter_code
_entity_poly.pdbx_strand_id
1 'polypeptide(L)'
;MTKPLGTNIIVLLLLTVITWLVLAADLSSVVGVVAPGDQDIFLGLRWILACLLICATWLWIGGLLLVAGGQDALPKWGIPSALILCPASAAAALAALYVVSESNMRWPLAIPLAIPPLIAAYVVSLCLPSLRTILAGPSVHATVWGIVLILSIAIWPPVTQQRREKAARAVQRAREFAAAALQEKERKHAENLARLQAMTPGQHLVNWYNLLDPESGVRPEALVALRTVPRRQGDVEEGLALGVPAIMKLVPELDLKPTPALCQSAQSFLQTAAKGMHIRHREPYPYEADEGLNGSFAGVRWFLAHGCNCDEGLAALQTVIQTYLDSPDRQKVLAALADLKQAH
;
A
#
# COMPACT_ATOMS: atom_id res chain seq x y z
N MET A 1 -6.77 -51.77 -36.26
CA MET A 1 -6.06 -50.54 -36.68
C MET A 1 -5.97 -49.60 -35.49
N THR A 2 -4.79 -49.47 -34.89
CA THR A 2 -4.51 -48.53 -33.79
C THR A 2 -4.34 -47.13 -34.40
N LYS A 3 -5.23 -46.19 -34.10
CA LYS A 3 -4.97 -44.78 -34.43
C LYS A 3 -3.78 -44.31 -33.56
N PRO A 4 -2.74 -43.70 -34.15
CA PRO A 4 -1.64 -43.14 -33.37
C PRO A 4 -2.15 -42.05 -32.42
N LEU A 5 -1.47 -41.87 -31.30
CA LEU A 5 -1.75 -40.78 -30.36
C LEU A 5 -1.71 -39.46 -31.15
N GLY A 6 -2.77 -38.65 -31.08
CA GLY A 6 -2.80 -37.38 -31.80
C GLY A 6 -1.64 -36.49 -31.36
N THR A 7 -0.98 -35.82 -32.30
CA THR A 7 0.18 -34.94 -32.06
C THR A 7 -0.06 -33.95 -30.91
N ASN A 8 -1.28 -33.43 -30.80
CA ASN A 8 -1.69 -32.50 -29.73
C ASN A 8 -1.57 -33.10 -28.32
N ILE A 9 -1.92 -34.38 -28.15
CA ILE A 9 -1.83 -35.06 -26.84
C ILE A 9 -0.36 -35.22 -26.45
N ILE A 10 0.50 -35.60 -27.40
CA ILE A 10 1.94 -35.75 -27.15
C ILE A 10 2.55 -34.42 -26.72
N VAL A 11 2.25 -33.33 -27.44
CA VAL A 11 2.76 -31.99 -27.12
C VAL A 11 2.29 -31.53 -25.74
N LEU A 12 1.00 -31.64 -25.45
CA LEU A 12 0.45 -31.23 -24.14
C LEU A 12 0.99 -32.07 -22.99
N LEU A 13 1.21 -33.38 -23.20
CA LEU A 13 1.82 -34.26 -22.21
C LEU A 13 3.26 -33.86 -21.94
N LEU A 14 4.06 -33.62 -22.98
CA LEU A 14 5.45 -33.17 -22.84
C LEU A 14 5.53 -31.84 -22.09
N LEU A 15 4.68 -30.86 -22.44
CA LEU A 15 4.60 -29.58 -21.73
C LEU A 15 4.25 -29.79 -20.25
N THR A 16 3.24 -30.61 -19.95
CA THR A 16 2.83 -30.93 -18.57
C THR A 16 3.97 -31.54 -17.77
N VAL A 17 4.68 -32.52 -18.34
CA VAL A 17 5.79 -33.22 -17.67
C VAL A 17 6.96 -32.27 -17.43
N ILE A 18 7.34 -31.47 -18.43
CA ILE A 18 8.43 -30.49 -18.29
C ILE A 18 8.09 -29.45 -17.23
N THR A 19 6.91 -28.82 -17.28
CA THR A 19 6.53 -27.80 -16.29
C THR A 19 6.43 -28.38 -14.88
N TRP A 20 5.93 -29.61 -14.75
CA TRP A 20 5.86 -30.31 -13.48
C TRP A 20 7.26 -30.65 -12.92
N LEU A 21 8.19 -31.11 -13.75
CA LEU A 21 9.57 -31.38 -13.32
C LEU A 21 10.28 -30.10 -12.86
N VAL A 22 10.10 -28.99 -13.58
CA VAL A 22 10.66 -27.68 -13.19
C VAL A 22 10.04 -27.23 -11.86
N LEU A 23 8.72 -27.39 -11.69
CA LEU A 23 8.03 -27.11 -10.43
C LEU A 23 8.61 -27.95 -9.28
N ALA A 24 8.79 -29.25 -9.47
CA ALA A 24 9.32 -30.15 -8.45
C ALA A 24 10.77 -29.78 -8.06
N ALA A 25 11.60 -29.46 -9.06
CA ALA A 25 12.97 -29.02 -8.86
C ALA A 25 13.07 -27.67 -8.13
N ASP A 26 12.16 -26.74 -8.41
CA ASP A 26 12.09 -25.45 -7.72
C ASP A 26 11.64 -25.62 -6.26
N LEU A 27 10.54 -26.35 -6.01
CA LEU A 27 10.01 -26.59 -4.65
C LEU A 27 11.04 -27.30 -3.75
N SER A 28 11.58 -28.42 -4.22
CA SER A 28 13.02 -28.63 -4.29
C SER A 28 13.94 -27.88 -3.34
N SER A 29 14.26 -26.69 -3.81
CA SER A 29 15.35 -25.84 -3.35
C SER A 29 14.85 -24.59 -2.65
N VAL A 30 13.54 -24.39 -2.56
CA VAL A 30 12.89 -23.32 -1.83
C VAL A 30 12.41 -23.79 -0.45
N VAL A 31 11.92 -25.02 -0.35
CA VAL A 31 11.27 -25.52 0.86
C VAL A 31 12.27 -25.73 2.00
N GLY A 32 12.03 -25.06 3.12
CA GLY A 32 12.84 -25.21 4.33
C GLY A 32 14.12 -24.37 4.35
N VAL A 33 14.33 -23.49 3.38
CA VAL A 33 15.44 -22.54 3.36
C VAL A 33 15.03 -21.26 4.09
N VAL A 34 15.78 -20.89 5.12
CA VAL A 34 15.68 -19.58 5.77
C VAL A 34 16.79 -18.71 5.19
N ALA A 35 16.41 -17.70 4.42
CA ALA A 35 17.32 -16.74 3.83
C ALA A 35 17.48 -15.53 4.78
N PRO A 36 18.70 -15.06 5.07
CA PRO A 36 18.90 -13.77 5.73
C PRO A 36 19.18 -12.66 4.71
N GLY A 37 18.51 -11.51 4.85
CA GLY A 37 18.83 -10.28 4.11
C GLY A 37 18.43 -10.33 2.63
N ASP A 38 19.31 -9.93 1.72
CA ASP A 38 19.02 -9.82 0.27
C ASP A 38 18.58 -11.14 -0.38
N GLN A 39 18.88 -12.29 0.24
CA GLN A 39 18.42 -13.60 -0.20
C GLN A 39 16.90 -13.80 -0.07
N ASP A 40 16.21 -12.98 0.76
CA ASP A 40 14.76 -13.00 0.91
C ASP A 40 14.04 -12.59 -0.39
N ILE A 41 14.60 -11.65 -1.14
CA ILE A 41 14.03 -11.20 -2.41
C ILE A 41 14.04 -12.34 -3.44
N PHE A 42 15.17 -13.05 -3.54
CA PHE A 42 15.29 -14.22 -4.41
C PHE A 42 14.35 -15.34 -3.98
N LEU A 43 14.21 -15.59 -2.67
CA LEU A 43 13.26 -16.58 -2.16
C LEU A 43 11.81 -16.23 -2.53
N GLY A 44 11.43 -14.96 -2.41
CA GLY A 44 10.12 -14.46 -2.83
C GLY A 44 9.87 -14.66 -4.34
N LEU A 45 10.85 -14.35 -5.19
CA LEU A 45 10.74 -14.55 -6.64
C LEU A 45 10.52 -16.02 -7.01
N ARG A 46 11.17 -16.93 -6.28
CA ARG A 46 11.00 -18.37 -6.50
C ARG A 46 9.62 -18.87 -6.09
N TRP A 47 9.05 -18.38 -5.00
CA TRP A 47 7.64 -18.66 -4.66
C TRP A 47 6.66 -18.17 -5.74
N ILE A 48 6.92 -17.00 -6.33
CA ILE A 48 6.13 -16.50 -7.47
C ILE A 48 6.28 -17.44 -8.68
N LEU A 49 7.51 -17.86 -8.99
CA LEU A 49 7.76 -18.83 -10.07
C LEU A 49 7.02 -20.15 -9.83
N ALA A 50 7.03 -20.69 -8.61
CA ALA A 50 6.28 -21.89 -8.25
C ALA A 50 4.77 -21.73 -8.50
N CYS A 51 4.19 -20.58 -8.13
CA CYS A 51 2.79 -20.27 -8.43
C CYS A 51 2.50 -20.25 -9.94
N LEU A 52 3.38 -19.61 -10.73
CA LEU A 52 3.24 -19.57 -12.19
C LEU A 52 3.34 -20.97 -12.82
N LEU A 53 4.26 -21.80 -12.34
CA LEU A 53 4.44 -23.18 -12.79
C LEU A 53 3.26 -24.08 -12.41
N ILE A 54 2.62 -23.86 -11.26
CA ILE A 54 1.33 -24.50 -10.92
C ILE A 54 0.27 -24.07 -11.93
N CYS A 55 0.06 -22.77 -12.16
CA CYS A 55 -0.95 -22.31 -13.11
C CYS A 55 -0.73 -22.89 -14.52
N ALA A 56 0.53 -22.91 -15.00
CA ALA A 56 0.88 -23.50 -16.29
C ALA A 56 0.62 -25.02 -16.33
N THR A 57 1.03 -25.77 -15.31
CA THR A 57 0.84 -27.22 -15.25
C THR A 57 -0.64 -27.60 -15.30
N TRP A 58 -1.51 -26.90 -14.56
CA TRP A 58 -2.94 -27.16 -14.57
C TRP A 58 -3.63 -26.68 -15.85
N LEU A 59 -3.11 -25.63 -16.50
CA LEU A 59 -3.56 -25.22 -17.82
C LEU A 59 -3.33 -26.34 -18.85
N TRP A 60 -2.14 -26.95 -18.85
CA TRP A 60 -1.82 -28.06 -19.75
C TRP A 60 -2.62 -29.33 -19.46
N ILE A 61 -2.85 -29.65 -18.18
CA ILE A 61 -3.74 -30.74 -17.77
C ILE A 61 -5.18 -30.49 -18.22
N GLY A 62 -5.68 -29.25 -18.08
CA GLY A 62 -6.99 -28.86 -18.60
C GLY A 62 -7.07 -29.07 -20.12
N GLY A 63 -6.04 -28.68 -20.85
CA GLY A 63 -5.91 -28.95 -22.29
C GLY A 63 -5.94 -30.44 -22.62
N LEU A 64 -5.20 -31.28 -21.88
CA LEU A 64 -5.21 -32.74 -22.05
C LEU A 64 -6.62 -33.33 -21.84
N LEU A 65 -7.30 -32.91 -20.78
CA LEU A 65 -8.66 -33.34 -20.47
C LEU A 65 -9.67 -32.91 -21.55
N LEU A 66 -9.54 -31.69 -22.07
CA LEU A 66 -10.37 -31.18 -23.17
C LEU A 66 -10.17 -31.99 -24.46
N VAL A 67 -8.92 -32.26 -24.85
CA VAL A 67 -8.62 -33.07 -26.04
C VAL A 67 -9.13 -34.50 -25.88
N ALA A 68 -8.95 -35.11 -24.70
CA ALA A 68 -9.47 -36.45 -24.41
C ALA A 68 -11.01 -36.49 -24.43
N GLY A 69 -11.67 -35.43 -23.95
CA GLY A 69 -13.12 -35.28 -24.02
C GLY A 69 -13.63 -35.18 -25.47
N GLY A 70 -12.97 -34.37 -26.30
CA GLY A 70 -13.33 -34.21 -27.71
C GLY A 70 -13.11 -35.46 -28.59
N GLN A 71 -12.33 -36.43 -28.11
CA GLN A 71 -12.13 -37.74 -28.76
C GLN A 71 -13.06 -38.84 -28.23
N ASP A 72 -14.06 -38.47 -27.40
CA ASP A 72 -14.92 -39.42 -26.68
C ASP A 72 -14.12 -40.48 -25.88
N ALA A 73 -12.90 -40.12 -25.44
CA ALA A 73 -12.06 -41.00 -24.63
C ALA A 73 -12.51 -41.02 -23.17
N LEU A 74 -13.07 -39.90 -22.69
CA LEU A 74 -13.63 -39.77 -21.34
C LEU A 74 -15.03 -40.41 -21.25
N PRO A 75 -15.33 -41.13 -20.16
CA PRO A 75 -16.71 -41.55 -19.90
C PRO A 75 -17.60 -40.31 -19.69
N LYS A 76 -18.89 -40.41 -20.04
CA LYS A 76 -19.85 -39.29 -19.92
C LYS A 76 -19.87 -38.64 -18.53
N TRP A 77 -19.74 -39.45 -17.49
CA TRP A 77 -19.66 -38.99 -16.09
C TRP A 77 -18.31 -38.37 -15.70
N GLY A 78 -17.26 -38.61 -16.49
CA GLY A 78 -15.93 -38.08 -16.19
C GLY A 78 -15.69 -36.65 -16.64
N ILE A 79 -16.50 -36.15 -17.57
CA ILE A 79 -16.48 -34.74 -18.00
C ILE A 79 -16.82 -33.79 -16.84
N PRO A 80 -17.95 -33.95 -16.11
CA PRO A 80 -18.27 -33.05 -15.00
C PRO A 80 -17.26 -33.17 -13.85
N SER A 81 -16.77 -34.38 -13.54
CA SER A 81 -15.70 -34.56 -12.54
C SER A 81 -14.45 -33.78 -12.91
N ALA A 82 -14.00 -33.87 -14.17
CA ALA A 82 -12.86 -33.11 -14.66
C ALA A 82 -13.07 -31.59 -14.57
N LEU A 83 -14.26 -31.12 -14.96
CA LEU A 83 -14.60 -29.70 -14.96
C LEU A 83 -14.59 -29.08 -13.55
N ILE A 84 -14.98 -29.84 -12.52
CA ILE A 84 -15.05 -29.36 -11.13
C ILE A 84 -13.72 -29.61 -10.40
N LEU A 85 -13.20 -30.84 -10.46
CA LEU A 85 -12.07 -31.26 -9.63
C LEU A 85 -10.73 -30.77 -10.17
N CYS A 86 -10.58 -30.55 -11.48
CA CYS A 86 -9.36 -29.96 -12.03
C CYS A 86 -9.09 -28.55 -11.47
N PRO A 87 -10.00 -27.56 -11.57
CA PRO A 87 -9.77 -26.25 -10.98
C PRO A 87 -9.72 -26.29 -9.45
N ALA A 88 -10.53 -27.14 -8.79
CA ALA A 88 -10.47 -27.30 -7.34
C ALA A 88 -9.08 -27.80 -6.88
N SER A 89 -8.48 -28.73 -7.61
CA SER A 89 -7.14 -29.23 -7.31
C SER A 89 -6.04 -28.20 -7.56
N ALA A 90 -6.22 -27.30 -8.55
CA ALA A 90 -5.31 -26.18 -8.78
C ALA A 90 -5.33 -25.21 -7.59
N ALA A 91 -6.53 -24.86 -7.13
CA ALA A 91 -6.72 -24.02 -5.95
C ALA A 91 -6.12 -24.67 -4.70
N ALA A 92 -6.29 -25.99 -4.53
CA ALA A 92 -5.68 -26.73 -3.44
C ALA A 92 -4.14 -26.74 -3.50
N ALA A 93 -3.55 -26.83 -4.70
CA ALA A 93 -2.10 -26.76 -4.87
C ALA A 93 -1.53 -25.37 -4.54
N LEU A 94 -2.22 -24.29 -4.95
CA LEU A 94 -1.84 -22.93 -4.55
C LEU A 94 -2.00 -22.72 -3.04
N ALA A 95 -3.07 -23.25 -2.45
CA ALA A 95 -3.28 -23.23 -1.01
C ALA A 95 -2.20 -24.03 -0.26
N ALA A 96 -1.71 -25.12 -0.84
CA ALA A 96 -0.59 -25.89 -0.31
C ALA A 96 0.70 -25.07 -0.29
N LEU A 97 1.01 -24.32 -1.36
CA LEU A 97 2.16 -23.42 -1.37
C LEU A 97 2.06 -22.35 -0.28
N TYR A 98 0.89 -21.74 -0.11
CA TYR A 98 0.64 -20.75 0.94
C TYR A 98 0.89 -21.31 2.35
N VAL A 99 0.56 -22.58 2.58
CA VAL A 99 0.80 -23.23 3.88
C VAL A 99 2.28 -23.54 4.07
N VAL A 100 2.94 -24.07 3.05
CA VAL A 100 4.35 -24.48 3.14
C VAL A 100 5.28 -23.28 3.23
N SER A 101 4.93 -22.14 2.64
CA SER A 101 5.80 -20.97 2.62
C SER A 101 6.03 -20.33 4.00
N GLU A 102 5.17 -20.61 4.97
CA GLU A 102 5.24 -19.98 6.30
C GLU A 102 5.14 -20.96 7.46
N SER A 103 4.90 -22.23 7.19
CA SER A 103 4.89 -23.28 8.20
C SER A 103 5.97 -24.31 7.91
N ASN A 104 6.46 -24.97 8.96
CA ASN A 104 7.37 -26.12 8.80
C ASN A 104 6.68 -27.36 8.23
N MET A 105 5.42 -27.26 7.80
CA MET A 105 4.59 -28.38 7.37
C MET A 105 4.87 -28.71 5.90
N ARG A 106 5.52 -29.85 5.66
CA ARG A 106 5.97 -30.25 4.30
C ARG A 106 4.97 -31.11 3.54
N TRP A 107 4.07 -31.80 4.22
CA TRP A 107 3.12 -32.73 3.57
C TRP A 107 2.21 -32.08 2.51
N PRO A 108 1.81 -30.79 2.58
CA PRO A 108 0.99 -30.19 1.53
C PRO A 108 1.64 -30.22 0.15
N LEU A 109 2.96 -30.32 0.06
CA LEU A 109 3.69 -30.48 -1.21
C LEU A 109 3.31 -31.75 -1.97
N ALA A 110 2.74 -32.75 -1.29
CA ALA A 110 2.20 -33.93 -1.95
C ALA A 110 1.11 -33.56 -2.97
N ILE A 111 0.36 -32.48 -2.76
CA ILE A 111 -0.73 -32.06 -3.65
C ILE A 111 -0.19 -31.65 -5.03
N PRO A 112 0.71 -30.63 -5.14
CA PRO A 112 1.25 -30.26 -6.44
C PRO A 112 2.18 -31.29 -7.07
N LEU A 113 2.75 -32.20 -6.29
CA LEU A 113 3.63 -33.24 -6.81
C LEU A 113 2.90 -34.49 -7.27
N ALA A 114 1.80 -34.89 -6.62
CA ALA A 114 1.10 -36.14 -6.93
C ALA A 114 -0.09 -35.98 -7.89
N ILE A 115 -0.83 -34.87 -7.83
CA ILE A 115 -2.05 -34.70 -8.64
C ILE A 115 -1.74 -34.61 -10.14
N PRO A 116 -0.76 -33.79 -10.61
CA PRO A 116 -0.44 -33.69 -12.03
C PRO A 116 -0.09 -35.04 -12.71
N PRO A 117 0.86 -35.85 -12.21
CA PRO A 117 1.18 -37.13 -12.84
C PRO A 117 0.00 -38.12 -12.76
N LEU A 118 -0.80 -38.08 -11.69
CA LEU A 118 -1.99 -38.93 -11.55
C LEU A 118 -3.01 -38.65 -12.66
N ILE A 119 -3.35 -37.37 -12.90
CA ILE A 119 -4.30 -36.99 -13.95
C ILE A 119 -3.72 -37.26 -15.34
N ALA A 120 -2.45 -36.92 -15.56
CA ALA A 120 -1.78 -37.15 -16.85
C ALA A 120 -1.72 -38.64 -17.20
N ALA A 121 -1.32 -39.51 -16.26
CA ALA A 121 -1.30 -40.96 -16.45
C ALA A 121 -2.70 -41.52 -16.73
N TYR A 122 -3.72 -41.02 -16.03
CA TYR A 122 -5.10 -41.38 -16.29
C TYR A 122 -5.53 -41.02 -17.72
N VAL A 123 -5.27 -39.79 -18.18
CA VAL A 123 -5.60 -39.37 -19.57
C VAL A 123 -4.86 -40.23 -20.60
N VAL A 124 -3.56 -40.48 -20.43
CA VAL A 124 -2.78 -41.33 -21.32
C VAL A 124 -3.34 -42.75 -21.39
N SER A 125 -3.76 -43.30 -20.24
CA SER A 125 -4.36 -44.64 -20.19
C SER A 125 -5.68 -44.75 -20.95
N LEU A 126 -6.46 -43.66 -21.02
CA LEU A 126 -7.70 -43.61 -21.80
C LEU A 126 -7.45 -43.47 -23.31
N CYS A 127 -6.36 -42.77 -23.68
CA CYS A 127 -6.00 -42.55 -25.08
C CYS A 127 -5.30 -43.77 -25.72
N LEU A 128 -4.72 -44.66 -24.92
CA LEU A 128 -4.07 -45.89 -25.40
C LEU A 128 -5.09 -47.04 -25.51
N PRO A 129 -5.37 -47.57 -26.72
CA PRO A 129 -6.45 -48.53 -26.93
C PRO A 129 -6.26 -49.85 -26.17
N SER A 130 -5.02 -50.30 -25.94
CA SER A 130 -4.70 -51.49 -25.16
C SER A 130 -4.98 -51.33 -23.66
N LEU A 131 -4.79 -50.12 -23.13
CA LEU A 131 -5.00 -49.80 -21.71
C LEU A 131 -6.44 -49.41 -21.43
N ARG A 132 -7.11 -48.77 -22.40
CA ARG A 132 -8.49 -48.30 -22.27
C ARG A 132 -9.46 -49.41 -21.91
N THR A 133 -9.30 -50.62 -22.46
CA THR A 133 -10.19 -51.76 -22.16
C THR A 133 -10.10 -52.22 -20.70
N ILE A 134 -8.97 -51.98 -20.04
CA ILE A 134 -8.71 -52.38 -18.65
C ILE A 134 -9.02 -51.21 -17.70
N LEU A 135 -8.64 -49.99 -18.07
CA LEU A 135 -8.59 -48.83 -17.18
C LEU A 135 -9.75 -47.83 -17.37
N ALA A 136 -10.58 -47.97 -18.40
CA ALA A 136 -11.79 -47.13 -18.55
C ALA A 136 -12.96 -47.59 -17.66
N GLY A 137 -12.75 -48.54 -16.75
CA GLY A 137 -13.76 -49.01 -15.82
C GLY A 137 -14.23 -47.91 -14.85
N PRO A 138 -15.53 -47.89 -14.47
CA PRO A 138 -16.07 -46.91 -13.52
C PRO A 138 -15.29 -46.85 -12.19
N SER A 139 -14.77 -47.99 -11.73
CA SER A 139 -13.99 -48.09 -10.49
C SER A 139 -12.67 -47.34 -10.58
N VAL A 140 -11.94 -47.44 -11.70
CA VAL A 140 -10.64 -46.74 -11.87
C VAL A 140 -10.88 -45.23 -11.92
N HIS A 141 -11.91 -44.81 -12.64
CA HIS A 141 -12.34 -43.41 -12.69
C HIS A 141 -12.67 -42.86 -11.29
N ALA A 142 -13.49 -43.58 -10.53
CA ALA A 142 -13.87 -43.21 -9.18
C ALA A 142 -12.66 -43.13 -8.25
N THR A 143 -11.71 -44.06 -8.38
CA THR A 143 -10.47 -44.06 -7.60
C THR A 143 -9.60 -42.83 -7.90
N VAL A 144 -9.33 -42.54 -9.17
CA VAL A 144 -8.48 -41.40 -9.57
C VAL A 144 -9.08 -40.08 -9.06
N TRP A 145 -10.35 -39.82 -9.36
CA TRP A 145 -11.00 -38.58 -8.95
C TRP A 145 -11.29 -38.53 -7.45
N GLY A 146 -11.51 -39.68 -6.80
CA GLY A 146 -11.61 -39.79 -5.34
C GLY A 146 -10.32 -39.36 -4.65
N ILE A 147 -9.16 -39.79 -5.15
CA ILE A 147 -7.85 -39.36 -4.64
C ILE A 147 -7.67 -37.86 -4.84
N VAL A 148 -7.96 -37.33 -6.04
CA VAL A 148 -7.88 -35.89 -6.32
C VAL A 148 -8.77 -35.08 -5.38
N LEU A 149 -10.00 -35.54 -5.14
CA LEU A 149 -10.96 -34.90 -4.22
C LEU A 149 -10.43 -34.90 -2.78
N ILE A 150 -9.96 -36.05 -2.28
CA ILE A 150 -9.42 -36.18 -0.92
C ILE A 150 -8.23 -35.23 -0.72
N LEU A 151 -7.26 -35.24 -1.64
CA LEU A 151 -6.10 -34.35 -1.59
C LEU A 151 -6.49 -32.87 -1.66
N SER A 152 -7.49 -32.54 -2.48
CA SER A 152 -7.98 -31.16 -2.62
C SER A 152 -8.72 -30.67 -1.38
N ILE A 153 -9.39 -31.55 -0.64
CA ILE A 153 -10.10 -31.20 0.59
C ILE A 153 -9.14 -31.13 1.79
N ALA A 154 -8.15 -32.03 1.85
CA ALA A 154 -7.24 -32.19 2.99
C ALA A 154 -6.47 -30.91 3.35
N ILE A 155 -6.25 -30.00 2.39
CA ILE A 155 -5.48 -28.76 2.63
C ILE A 155 -6.25 -27.66 3.34
N TRP A 156 -7.58 -27.69 3.36
CA TRP A 156 -8.35 -26.56 3.89
C TRP A 156 -8.23 -26.37 5.41
N PRO A 157 -8.22 -27.42 6.26
CA PRO A 157 -8.01 -27.26 7.70
C PRO A 157 -6.75 -26.45 8.06
N PRO A 158 -5.53 -26.79 7.60
CA PRO A 158 -4.35 -25.98 7.94
C PRO A 158 -4.37 -24.57 7.34
N VAL A 159 -4.95 -24.38 6.15
CA VAL A 159 -5.14 -23.04 5.57
C VAL A 159 -6.00 -22.18 6.49
N THR A 160 -7.12 -22.72 6.99
CA THR A 160 -8.01 -21.98 7.90
C THR A 160 -7.35 -21.68 9.24
N GLN A 161 -6.59 -22.63 9.79
CA GLN A 161 -5.84 -22.44 11.03
C GLN A 161 -4.80 -21.32 10.87
N GLN A 162 -3.96 -21.38 9.84
CA GLN A 162 -2.93 -20.37 9.60
C GLN A 162 -3.52 -18.97 9.37
N ARG A 163 -4.63 -18.87 8.64
CA ARG A 163 -5.34 -17.58 8.46
C ARG A 163 -5.80 -17.00 9.80
N ARG A 164 -6.34 -17.82 10.70
CA ARG A 164 -6.75 -17.39 12.05
C ARG A 164 -5.55 -16.92 12.88
N GLU A 165 -4.45 -17.67 12.87
CA GLU A 165 -3.23 -17.30 13.58
C GLU A 165 -2.63 -16.00 13.05
N LYS A 166 -2.63 -15.78 11.74
CA LYS A 166 -2.22 -14.48 11.15
C LYS A 166 -3.11 -13.33 11.60
N ALA A 167 -4.42 -13.52 11.54
CA ALA A 167 -5.37 -12.48 11.96
C ALA A 167 -5.16 -12.13 13.44
N ALA A 168 -5.00 -13.14 14.31
CA ALA A 168 -4.69 -12.93 15.72
C ALA A 168 -3.36 -12.17 15.91
N ARG A 169 -2.29 -12.54 15.19
CA ARG A 169 -1.00 -11.82 15.23
C ARG A 169 -1.08 -10.40 14.70
N ALA A 170 -1.93 -10.13 13.71
CA ALA A 170 -2.13 -8.78 13.20
C ALA A 170 -2.83 -7.88 14.23
N VAL A 171 -3.86 -8.40 14.91
CA VAL A 171 -4.54 -7.69 16.00
C VAL A 171 -3.60 -7.42 17.16
N GLN A 172 -2.78 -8.40 17.54
CA GLN A 172 -1.81 -8.23 18.62
C GLN A 172 -0.77 -7.15 18.29
N ARG A 173 -0.18 -7.19 17.08
CA ARG A 173 0.75 -6.15 16.62
C ARG A 173 0.09 -4.78 16.61
N ALA A 174 -1.15 -4.66 16.14
CA ALA A 174 -1.88 -3.39 16.14
C ALA A 174 -2.07 -2.83 17.57
N ARG A 175 -2.33 -3.70 18.56
CA ARG A 175 -2.40 -3.29 19.97
C ARG A 175 -1.06 -2.83 20.52
N GLU A 176 0.01 -3.54 20.20
CA GLU A 176 1.38 -3.17 20.62
C GLU A 176 1.80 -1.83 20.01
N PHE A 177 1.54 -1.61 18.71
CA PHE A 177 1.78 -0.32 18.06
C PHE A 177 0.94 0.81 18.68
N ALA A 178 -0.34 0.57 18.98
CA ALA A 178 -1.19 1.57 19.63
C ALA A 178 -0.70 1.92 21.05
N ALA A 179 -0.30 0.92 21.83
CA ALA A 179 0.27 1.12 23.16
C ALA A 179 1.61 1.88 23.11
N ALA A 180 2.49 1.53 22.17
CA ALA A 180 3.75 2.23 21.97
C ALA A 180 3.53 3.68 21.52
N ALA A 181 2.54 3.94 20.66
CA ALA A 181 2.20 5.30 20.22
C ALA A 181 1.69 6.18 21.37
N LEU A 182 0.90 5.61 22.30
CA LEU A 182 0.47 6.33 23.51
C LEU A 182 1.65 6.67 24.42
N GLN A 183 2.53 5.71 24.68
CA GLN A 183 3.75 5.94 25.48
C GLN A 183 4.67 6.98 24.84
N GLU A 184 4.84 6.94 23.52
CA GLU A 184 5.62 7.92 22.78
C GLU A 184 5.03 9.33 22.92
N LYS A 185 3.69 9.45 22.83
CA LYS A 185 2.99 10.72 23.01
C LYS A 185 3.19 11.28 24.42
N GLU A 186 3.05 10.44 25.45
CA GLU A 186 3.28 10.84 26.84
C GLU A 186 4.73 11.27 27.08
N ARG A 187 5.71 10.50 26.53
CA ARG A 187 7.13 10.85 26.61
C ARG A 187 7.42 12.19 25.94
N LYS A 188 6.97 12.38 24.71
CA LYS A 188 7.15 13.64 23.97
C LYS A 188 6.52 14.82 24.71
N HIS A 189 5.31 14.63 25.25
CA HIS A 189 4.65 15.67 26.05
C HIS A 189 5.50 16.03 27.28
N ALA A 190 5.98 15.05 28.05
CA ALA A 190 6.81 15.30 29.24
C ALA A 190 8.15 15.99 28.89
N GLU A 191 8.84 15.53 27.84
CA GLU A 191 10.09 16.13 27.36
C GLU A 191 9.88 17.57 26.89
N ASN A 192 8.83 17.82 26.10
CA ASN A 192 8.52 19.15 25.60
C ASN A 192 8.03 20.07 26.72
N LEU A 193 7.32 19.55 27.73
CA LEU A 193 6.92 20.33 28.90
C LEU A 193 8.13 20.75 29.72
N ALA A 194 9.10 19.86 29.94
CA ALA A 194 10.36 20.20 30.61
C ALA A 194 11.15 21.24 29.82
N ARG A 195 11.21 21.13 28.48
CA ARG A 195 11.81 22.14 27.61
C ARG A 195 11.10 23.48 27.74
N LEU A 196 9.77 23.50 27.71
CA LEU A 196 8.96 24.70 27.88
C LEU A 196 9.24 25.38 29.22
N GLN A 197 9.33 24.61 30.31
CA GLN A 197 9.65 25.13 31.65
C GLN A 197 11.07 25.71 31.75
N ALA A 198 12.01 25.21 30.93
CA ALA A 198 13.37 25.73 30.83
C ALA A 198 13.50 26.95 29.90
N MET A 199 12.44 27.33 29.18
CA MET A 199 12.47 28.50 28.29
C MET A 199 12.58 29.79 29.11
N THR A 200 13.37 30.74 28.62
CA THR A 200 13.50 32.06 29.23
C THR A 200 12.81 33.12 28.38
N PRO A 201 12.22 34.18 28.98
CA PRO A 201 11.53 35.24 28.22
C PRO A 201 12.43 36.03 27.25
N GLY A 202 13.76 35.90 27.35
CA GLY A 202 14.70 36.55 26.43
C GLY A 202 15.02 35.74 25.18
N GLN A 203 14.62 34.47 25.09
CA GLN A 203 14.94 33.59 23.96
C GLN A 203 14.15 33.97 22.71
N HIS A 204 14.83 33.90 21.56
CA HIS A 204 14.26 34.16 20.24
C HIS A 204 13.12 33.20 19.91
N LEU A 205 12.07 33.69 19.25
CA LEU A 205 10.85 32.95 18.88
C LEU A 205 11.10 31.63 18.13
N VAL A 206 12.17 31.55 17.32
CA VAL A 206 12.57 30.31 16.61
C VAL A 206 12.78 29.13 17.56
N ASN A 207 13.27 29.38 18.78
CA ASN A 207 13.46 28.32 19.78
C ASN A 207 12.13 27.75 20.32
N TRP A 208 11.01 28.44 20.07
CA TRP A 208 9.68 28.02 20.48
C TRP A 208 8.97 27.15 19.44
N TYR A 209 9.42 27.12 18.18
CA TYR A 209 8.68 26.47 17.09
C TYR A 209 8.34 25.01 17.35
N ASN A 210 9.29 24.23 17.84
CA ASN A 210 9.06 22.81 18.15
C ASN A 210 8.02 22.60 19.26
N LEU A 211 7.82 23.61 20.12
CA LEU A 211 6.81 23.59 21.19
C LEU A 211 5.46 24.13 20.74
N LEU A 212 5.42 24.87 19.62
CA LEU A 212 4.21 25.44 19.03
C LEU A 212 3.60 24.53 17.95
N ASP A 213 4.29 23.45 17.59
CA ASP A 213 3.79 22.44 16.67
C ASP A 213 2.57 21.70 17.28
N PRO A 214 1.50 21.43 16.51
CA PRO A 214 0.35 20.67 16.99
C PRO A 214 0.69 19.29 17.59
N GLU A 215 1.74 18.64 17.10
CA GLU A 215 2.21 17.34 17.57
C GLU A 215 3.13 17.41 18.80
N SER A 216 3.54 18.61 19.21
CA SER A 216 4.40 18.82 20.39
C SER A 216 3.78 18.32 21.69
N GLY A 217 2.45 18.24 21.74
CA GLY A 217 1.68 17.90 22.92
C GLY A 217 1.62 19.01 23.98
N VAL A 218 2.33 20.13 23.82
CA VAL A 218 2.38 21.25 24.80
C VAL A 218 2.08 22.62 24.18
N ARG A 219 1.52 22.62 22.96
CA ARG A 219 1.22 23.84 22.21
C ARG A 219 0.33 24.85 22.98
N PRO A 220 -0.77 24.45 23.64
CA PRO A 220 -1.60 25.38 24.40
C PRO A 220 -0.80 26.10 25.50
N GLU A 221 0.00 25.35 26.26
CA GLU A 221 0.86 25.87 27.32
C GLU A 221 1.96 26.77 26.76
N ALA A 222 2.57 26.37 25.64
CA ALA A 222 3.58 27.15 24.95
C ALA A 222 3.04 28.48 24.43
N LEU A 223 1.82 28.50 23.88
CA LEU A 223 1.17 29.74 23.44
C LEU A 223 0.88 30.70 24.60
N VAL A 224 0.40 30.19 25.74
CA VAL A 224 0.16 31.00 26.93
C VAL A 224 1.46 31.62 27.43
N ALA A 225 2.54 30.83 27.54
CA ALA A 225 3.85 31.32 27.94
C ALA A 225 4.39 32.37 26.95
N LEU A 226 4.28 32.10 25.65
CA LEU A 226 4.79 32.97 24.60
C LEU A 226 4.08 34.33 24.55
N ARG A 227 2.78 34.40 24.89
CA ARG A 227 2.06 35.67 25.00
C ARG A 227 2.65 36.63 26.03
N THR A 228 3.34 36.12 27.05
CA THR A 228 3.98 36.95 28.09
C THR A 228 5.39 37.41 27.72
N VAL A 229 5.99 36.84 26.67
CA VAL A 229 7.35 37.15 26.23
C VAL A 229 7.42 38.60 25.72
N PRO A 230 8.27 39.48 26.31
CA PRO A 230 8.31 40.89 25.90
C PRO A 230 8.77 41.10 24.46
N ARG A 231 9.73 40.29 23.98
CA ARG A 231 10.31 40.40 22.63
C ARG A 231 9.43 39.83 21.51
N ARG A 232 8.29 39.21 21.84
CA ARG A 232 7.41 38.51 20.88
C ARG A 232 7.04 39.37 19.67
N GLN A 233 6.78 40.66 19.89
CA GLN A 233 6.38 41.59 18.84
C GLN A 233 7.50 41.74 17.80
N GLY A 234 8.72 42.04 18.25
CA GLY A 234 9.87 42.21 17.36
C GLY A 234 10.26 40.93 16.66
N ASP A 235 10.25 39.78 17.36
CA ASP A 235 10.59 38.50 16.74
C ASP A 235 9.57 38.07 15.66
N VAL A 236 8.28 38.39 15.84
CA VAL A 236 7.25 38.16 14.81
C VAL A 236 7.45 39.08 13.61
N GLU A 237 7.72 40.37 13.85
CA GLU A 237 8.03 41.33 12.78
C GLU A 237 9.22 40.86 11.94
N GLU A 238 10.32 40.47 12.59
CA GLU A 238 11.51 39.91 11.92
C GLU A 238 11.18 38.61 11.15
N GLY A 239 10.49 37.67 11.79
CA GLY A 239 10.13 36.40 11.17
C GLY A 239 9.22 36.54 9.95
N LEU A 240 8.27 37.48 9.98
CA LEU A 240 7.42 37.79 8.82
C LEU A 240 8.21 38.48 7.71
N ALA A 241 9.10 39.41 8.04
CA ALA A 241 9.98 40.05 7.07
C ALA A 241 10.88 39.04 6.33
N LEU A 242 11.28 37.96 7.01
CA LEU A 242 12.03 36.84 6.44
C LEU A 242 11.16 35.84 5.66
N GLY A 243 9.83 36.01 5.64
CA GLY A 243 8.94 35.14 4.88
C GLY A 243 8.60 33.80 5.56
N VAL A 244 8.75 33.67 6.89
CA VAL A 244 8.55 32.38 7.59
C VAL A 244 7.05 32.05 7.74
N PRO A 245 6.51 31.03 7.04
CA PRO A 245 5.06 30.77 7.04
C PRO A 245 4.51 30.36 8.41
N ALA A 246 5.30 29.66 9.22
CA ALA A 246 4.92 29.28 10.57
C ALA A 246 4.56 30.48 11.45
N ILE A 247 5.23 31.63 11.27
CA ILE A 247 4.92 32.85 12.01
C ILE A 247 3.57 33.42 11.62
N MET A 248 3.29 33.50 10.32
CA MET A 248 2.00 34.03 9.82
C MET A 248 0.81 33.22 10.37
N LYS A 249 0.96 31.89 10.49
CA LYS A 249 -0.05 31.01 11.11
C LYS A 249 -0.30 31.33 12.59
N LEU A 250 0.72 31.76 13.32
CA LEU A 250 0.66 32.03 14.76
C LEU A 250 0.10 33.41 15.10
N VAL A 251 0.15 34.38 14.18
CA VAL A 251 -0.27 35.77 14.43
C VAL A 251 -1.60 35.89 15.18
N PRO A 252 -2.69 35.21 14.79
CA PRO A 252 -3.99 35.36 15.48
C PRO A 252 -4.01 34.85 16.92
N GLU A 253 -3.07 33.95 17.25
CA GLU A 253 -2.99 33.32 18.55
C GLU A 253 -2.03 34.06 19.49
N LEU A 254 -1.25 35.00 18.97
CA LEU A 254 -0.29 35.80 19.71
C LEU A 254 -0.93 37.15 20.08
N ASP A 255 -0.73 37.58 21.32
CA ASP A 255 -1.19 38.88 21.82
C ASP A 255 -0.29 40.00 21.27
N LEU A 256 -0.50 40.33 19.99
CA LEU A 256 0.29 41.28 19.21
C LEU A 256 -0.45 42.61 19.03
N LYS A 257 0.32 43.68 18.83
CA LYS A 257 -0.22 45.00 18.46
C LYS A 257 0.00 45.24 16.96
N PRO A 258 -0.98 45.83 16.24
CA PRO A 258 -0.84 46.16 14.82
C PRO A 258 0.06 47.40 14.65
N THR A 259 1.37 47.21 14.80
CA THR A 259 2.36 48.28 14.58
C THR A 259 2.55 48.51 13.07
N PRO A 260 3.01 49.70 12.65
CA PRO A 260 3.36 49.94 11.25
C PRO A 260 4.41 48.93 10.71
N ALA A 261 5.40 48.57 11.53
CA ALA A 261 6.42 47.59 11.18
C ALA A 261 5.83 46.19 10.97
N LEU A 262 4.88 45.77 11.82
CA LEU A 262 4.22 44.49 11.68
C LEU A 262 3.33 44.43 10.43
N CYS A 263 2.53 45.48 10.17
CA CYS A 263 1.73 45.57 8.94
C CYS A 263 2.62 45.51 7.69
N GLN A 264 3.75 46.22 7.68
CA GLN A 264 4.71 46.19 6.57
C GLN A 264 5.35 44.81 6.38
N SER A 265 5.64 44.10 7.48
CA SER A 265 6.21 42.75 7.44
C SER A 265 5.19 41.74 6.90
N ALA A 266 3.90 41.87 7.25
CA ALA A 266 2.83 41.05 6.70
C ALA A 266 2.68 41.23 5.17
N GLN A 267 2.71 42.48 4.69
CA GLN A 267 2.71 42.78 3.26
C GLN A 267 3.93 42.16 2.56
N SER A 268 5.12 42.31 3.15
CA SER A 268 6.37 41.75 2.62
C SER A 268 6.35 40.22 2.55
N PHE A 269 5.76 39.57 3.56
CA PHE A 269 5.53 38.13 3.59
C PHE A 269 4.70 37.67 2.38
N LEU A 270 3.56 38.31 2.11
CA LEU A 270 2.67 37.93 1.00
C LEU A 270 3.36 38.12 -0.37
N GLN A 271 4.11 39.22 -0.53
CA GLN A 271 4.87 39.45 -1.76
C GLN A 271 5.99 38.41 -1.94
N THR A 272 6.66 38.01 -0.85
CA THR A 272 7.70 36.98 -0.87
C THR A 272 7.11 35.61 -1.22
N ALA A 273 5.96 35.26 -0.64
CA ALA A 273 5.22 34.05 -0.98
C ALA A 273 4.81 34.06 -2.46
N ALA A 274 4.30 35.17 -2.98
CA ALA A 274 3.95 35.30 -4.40
C ALA A 274 5.16 35.08 -5.32
N LYS A 275 6.33 35.64 -4.98
CA LYS A 275 7.59 35.43 -5.71
C LYS A 275 8.05 33.97 -5.66
N GLY A 276 7.90 33.32 -4.51
CA GLY A 276 8.26 31.90 -4.33
C GLY A 276 7.42 30.95 -5.19
N MET A 277 6.16 31.30 -5.43
CA MET A 277 5.21 30.50 -6.22
C MET A 277 5.28 30.73 -7.74
N HIS A 278 6.23 31.53 -8.23
CA HIS A 278 6.32 31.75 -9.67
C HIS A 278 6.70 30.45 -10.40
N ILE A 279 5.93 30.08 -11.44
CA ILE A 279 6.18 28.88 -12.24
C ILE A 279 7.53 29.03 -12.93
N ARG A 280 8.55 28.28 -12.49
CA ARG A 280 9.88 28.22 -13.11
C ARG A 280 9.97 27.21 -14.25
N HIS A 281 8.94 26.36 -14.41
CA HIS A 281 8.90 25.32 -15.42
C HIS A 281 8.35 25.84 -16.74
N ARG A 282 8.86 25.29 -17.85
CA ARG A 282 8.46 25.67 -19.20
C ARG A 282 7.03 25.23 -19.53
N GLU A 283 6.49 24.26 -18.80
CA GLU A 283 5.15 23.72 -18.96
C GLU A 283 4.27 24.12 -17.76
N PRO A 284 3.08 24.70 -17.99
CA PRO A 284 2.11 24.96 -16.93
C PRO A 284 1.65 23.64 -16.29
N TYR A 285 1.49 23.65 -14.97
CA TYR A 285 0.98 22.51 -14.19
C TYR A 285 -0.19 22.98 -13.29
N PRO A 286 -1.06 22.05 -12.84
CA PRO A 286 -2.17 22.41 -11.95
C PRO A 286 -1.65 22.93 -10.60
N TYR A 287 -2.36 23.88 -10.01
CA TYR A 287 -2.06 24.31 -8.65
C TYR A 287 -2.36 23.18 -7.66
N GLU A 288 -1.39 22.88 -6.80
CA GLU A 288 -1.53 21.99 -5.66
C GLU A 288 -1.63 22.84 -4.39
N ALA A 289 -2.49 22.43 -3.46
CA ALA A 289 -2.71 23.16 -2.23
C ALA A 289 -1.41 23.30 -1.41
N ASP A 290 -0.91 24.54 -1.30
CA ASP A 290 0.19 24.87 -0.39
C ASP A 290 -0.35 25.02 1.05
N GLU A 291 -0.04 24.04 1.90
CA GLU A 291 -0.43 24.06 3.33
C GLU A 291 0.20 25.22 4.11
N GLY A 292 1.36 25.71 3.67
CA GLY A 292 2.02 26.90 4.20
C GLY A 292 1.19 28.15 3.96
N LEU A 293 0.81 28.38 2.70
CA LEU A 293 0.00 29.53 2.29
C LEU A 293 -1.43 29.46 2.85
N ASN A 294 -2.12 28.33 2.67
CA ASN A 294 -3.51 28.17 3.10
C ASN A 294 -3.62 28.31 4.63
N GLY A 295 -2.68 27.73 5.39
CA GLY A 295 -2.65 27.90 6.84
C GLY A 295 -2.38 29.34 7.27
N SER A 296 -1.74 30.16 6.43
CA SER A 296 -1.40 31.55 6.71
C SER A 296 -2.60 32.50 6.60
N PHE A 297 -3.71 32.10 5.97
CA PHE A 297 -4.88 32.97 5.77
C PHE A 297 -5.54 33.44 7.06
N ALA A 298 -5.47 32.66 8.14
CA ALA A 298 -5.96 33.12 9.44
C ALA A 298 -5.18 34.34 9.94
N GLY A 299 -3.84 34.36 9.76
CA GLY A 299 -2.99 35.50 10.05
C GLY A 299 -3.32 36.71 9.18
N VAL A 300 -3.54 36.50 7.88
CA VAL A 300 -3.92 37.60 6.97
C VAL A 300 -5.26 38.23 7.37
N ARG A 301 -6.27 37.43 7.76
CA ARG A 301 -7.54 37.98 8.30
C ARG A 301 -7.32 38.83 9.53
N TRP A 302 -6.45 38.37 10.44
CA TRP A 302 -6.12 39.14 11.63
C TRP A 302 -5.54 40.51 11.25
N PHE A 303 -4.62 40.57 10.29
CA PHE A 303 -4.05 41.84 9.82
C PHE A 303 -5.09 42.79 9.22
N LEU A 304 -5.96 42.30 8.34
CA LEU A 304 -7.02 43.10 7.72
C LEU A 304 -7.99 43.65 8.79
N ALA A 305 -8.41 42.79 9.74
CA ALA A 305 -9.30 43.18 10.83
C ALA A 305 -8.72 44.25 11.76
N HIS A 306 -7.38 44.41 11.78
CA HIS A 306 -6.68 45.43 12.56
C HIS A 306 -6.21 46.63 11.71
N GLY A 307 -6.73 46.77 10.48
CA GLY A 307 -6.49 47.94 9.63
C GLY A 307 -5.14 47.95 8.91
N CYS A 308 -4.42 46.83 8.85
CA CYS A 308 -3.21 46.73 8.03
C CYS A 308 -3.59 46.59 6.55
N ASN A 309 -2.98 47.39 5.67
CA ASN A 309 -3.16 47.26 4.23
C ASN A 309 -2.33 46.06 3.70
N CYS A 310 -3.02 45.03 3.18
CA CYS A 310 -2.42 43.85 2.57
C CYS A 310 -2.75 43.71 1.06
N ASP A 311 -3.27 44.77 0.43
CA ASP A 311 -3.91 44.70 -0.88
C ASP A 311 -2.94 44.28 -1.99
N GLU A 312 -1.76 44.91 -2.05
CA GLU A 312 -0.81 44.58 -3.13
C GLU A 312 -0.23 43.17 -2.96
N GLY A 313 -0.03 42.70 -1.72
CA GLY A 313 0.41 41.34 -1.43
C GLY A 313 -0.64 40.31 -1.85
N LEU A 314 -1.90 40.54 -1.49
CA LEU A 314 -3.03 39.70 -1.92
C LEU A 314 -3.24 39.73 -3.45
N ALA A 315 -3.04 40.89 -4.09
CA ALA A 315 -3.08 41.00 -5.54
C ALA A 315 -1.94 40.20 -6.20
N ALA A 316 -0.71 40.30 -5.70
CA ALA A 316 0.42 39.53 -6.21
C ALA A 316 0.20 38.01 -6.10
N LEU A 317 -0.33 37.55 -4.95
CA LEU A 317 -0.70 36.14 -4.75
C LEU A 317 -1.77 35.68 -5.75
N GLN A 318 -2.83 36.48 -5.92
CA GLN A 318 -3.88 36.17 -6.89
C GLN A 318 -3.31 36.08 -8.32
N THR A 319 -2.48 37.04 -8.73
CA THR A 319 -1.86 37.06 -10.06
C THR A 319 -1.02 35.81 -10.30
N VAL A 320 -0.16 35.40 -9.36
CA VAL A 320 0.68 34.21 -9.56
C VAL A 320 -0.15 32.93 -9.58
N ILE A 321 -1.15 32.78 -8.70
CA ILE A 321 -2.02 31.61 -8.67
C ILE A 321 -2.84 31.49 -9.96
N GLN A 322 -3.24 32.62 -10.55
CA GLN A 322 -3.96 32.63 -11.82
C GLN A 322 -3.15 32.06 -12.99
N THR A 323 -1.82 32.01 -12.90
CA THR A 323 -0.94 31.43 -13.94
C THR A 323 -0.93 29.90 -13.97
N TYR A 324 -1.36 29.24 -12.89
CA TYR A 324 -1.48 27.78 -12.84
C TYR A 324 -2.68 27.29 -13.67
N LEU A 325 -2.60 26.03 -14.13
CA LEU A 325 -3.74 25.38 -14.78
C LEU A 325 -4.92 25.26 -13.83
N ASP A 326 -6.13 25.22 -14.40
CA ASP A 326 -7.35 25.13 -13.59
C ASP A 326 -7.41 23.81 -12.81
N SER A 327 -7.65 23.92 -11.50
CA SER A 327 -7.73 22.79 -10.58
C SER A 327 -8.72 23.11 -9.45
N PRO A 328 -9.32 22.10 -8.80
CA PRO A 328 -10.17 22.34 -7.62
C PRO A 328 -9.46 23.15 -6.54
N ASP A 329 -8.16 22.94 -6.34
CA ASP A 329 -7.39 23.65 -5.31
C ASP A 329 -7.08 25.09 -5.71
N ARG A 330 -6.85 25.35 -7.01
CA ARG A 330 -6.75 26.72 -7.55
C ARG A 330 -8.03 27.50 -7.28
N GLN A 331 -9.19 26.90 -7.56
CA GLN A 331 -10.47 27.56 -7.38
C GLN A 331 -10.74 27.86 -5.90
N LYS A 332 -10.46 26.90 -5.01
CA LYS A 332 -10.58 27.10 -3.55
C LYS A 332 -9.70 28.24 -3.04
N VAL A 333 -8.42 28.27 -3.44
CA VAL A 333 -7.50 29.31 -2.96
C VAL A 333 -7.87 30.69 -3.52
N LEU A 334 -8.32 30.77 -4.79
CA LEU A 334 -8.79 32.03 -5.38
C LEU A 334 -10.08 32.53 -4.72
N ALA A 335 -11.00 31.63 -4.37
CA ALA A 335 -12.19 31.97 -3.60
C ALA A 335 -11.82 32.50 -2.20
N ALA A 336 -10.92 31.80 -1.50
CA ALA A 336 -10.43 32.25 -0.19
C ALA A 336 -9.74 33.62 -0.26
N LEU A 337 -8.95 33.91 -1.31
CA LEU A 337 -8.35 35.22 -1.52
C LEU A 337 -9.40 36.31 -1.81
N ALA A 338 -10.46 35.98 -2.55
CA ALA A 338 -11.56 36.89 -2.80
C ALA A 338 -12.31 37.23 -1.49
N ASP A 339 -12.56 36.23 -0.65
CA ASP A 339 -13.20 36.42 0.66
C ASP A 339 -12.35 37.33 1.56
N LEU A 340 -11.02 37.16 1.56
CA LEU A 340 -10.11 38.04 2.32
C LEU A 340 -10.23 39.49 1.88
N LYS A 341 -10.31 39.76 0.57
CA LYS A 341 -10.43 41.13 0.04
C LYS A 341 -11.78 41.77 0.36
N GLN A 342 -12.84 40.98 0.52
CA GLN A 342 -14.17 41.47 0.86
C GLN A 342 -14.35 41.74 2.37
N ALA A 343 -13.50 41.14 3.21
CA ALA A 343 -13.53 41.33 4.66
C ALA A 343 -12.88 42.64 5.13
N HIS A 344 -12.38 43.47 4.21
CA HIS A 344 -11.74 44.76 4.48
C HIS A 344 -12.75 45.92 4.56
#